data_AF-A0A7Y2T1Q4-F1
#
_entry.id   AF-A0A7Y2T1Q4-F1
#
_cell.length_a   1.000
_cell.length_b   1.000
_cell.length_c   1.000
_cell.angle_alpha   90.00
_cell.angle_beta   90.00
_cell.angle_gamma   90.00
#
_symmetry.space_group_name_H-M   'P 1'
#
loop_
_entity.id
_entity.type
_entity.pdbx_description
1 polymer ?
#
loop_
_entity_poly.entity_id
_entity_poly.type
_entity_poly.pdbx_seq_one_letter_code
_entity_poly.pdbx_strand_id
1 'polypeptide(L)'
;VLTYKEYLNGREKIRKHAKNLEHIVINLIFHALSSKERNKKDDRLAQLFESSLTFIDSNKEKFDGRYREKLAKYASKWENRYFLDVACITVWEDKVLELHESEFIFGIGNDLGFERKQISRSLEEVTYFFEKNAPIISFLKSNNLAIQFYDSMSKVVNKLILRNSKRLQKELTDSKELVSLLSKSTVKDLTPEEKKKVQNQLIDIFKSIPSLAIFMLPGGAVLLPIFIKLIPKLLPSAFDDNRVENTP
;
A
#
# COMPACT_ATOMS: atom_id res chain seq x y z
N VAL A 1 -13.48 -9.09 3.84
CA VAL A 1 -14.89 -9.04 4.30
C VAL A 1 -15.81 -8.41 3.25
N LEU A 2 -15.58 -7.15 2.82
CA LEU A 2 -16.41 -6.49 1.79
C LEU A 2 -16.54 -7.31 0.51
N THR A 3 -15.42 -7.76 -0.05
CA THR A 3 -15.41 -8.58 -1.26
C THR A 3 -16.14 -9.93 -1.11
N TYR A 4 -16.13 -10.49 0.10
CA TYR A 4 -16.84 -11.73 0.41
C TYR A 4 -18.35 -11.48 0.53
N LYS A 5 -18.75 -10.35 1.10
CA LYS A 5 -20.15 -9.93 1.14
C LYS A 5 -20.71 -9.74 -0.27
N GLU A 6 -19.97 -9.08 -1.15
CA GLU A 6 -20.37 -8.91 -2.55
C GLU A 6 -20.43 -10.25 -3.29
N TYR A 7 -19.55 -11.20 -2.98
CA TYR A 7 -19.63 -12.57 -3.49
C TYR A 7 -20.92 -13.26 -3.04
N LEU A 8 -21.28 -13.17 -1.76
CA LEU A 8 -22.53 -13.72 -1.24
C LEU A 8 -23.78 -13.05 -1.85
N ASN A 9 -23.69 -11.78 -2.21
CA ASN A 9 -24.76 -11.04 -2.89
C ASN A 9 -24.85 -11.35 -4.40
N GLY A 10 -24.10 -12.35 -4.90
CA GLY A 10 -24.16 -12.80 -6.29
C GLY A 10 -23.41 -11.89 -7.27
N ARG A 11 -22.55 -10.99 -6.81
CA ARG A 11 -21.79 -10.12 -7.70
C ARG A 11 -20.81 -10.92 -8.54
N GLU A 12 -20.93 -10.82 -9.85
CA GLU A 12 -19.96 -11.38 -10.77
C GLU A 12 -18.66 -10.56 -10.79
N LYS A 13 -17.55 -11.18 -11.20
CA LYS A 13 -16.22 -10.52 -11.36
C LYS A 13 -15.66 -9.92 -10.06
N ILE A 14 -15.76 -10.66 -8.95
CA ILE A 14 -15.23 -10.31 -7.62
C ILE A 14 -13.78 -9.80 -7.64
N ARG A 15 -12.91 -10.38 -8.48
CA ARG A 15 -11.52 -9.90 -8.63
C ARG A 15 -11.44 -8.46 -9.14
N LYS A 16 -12.29 -8.08 -10.11
CA LYS A 16 -12.35 -6.70 -10.63
C LYS A 16 -12.84 -5.74 -9.56
N HIS A 17 -13.83 -6.16 -8.79
CA HIS A 17 -14.34 -5.39 -7.67
C HIS A 17 -13.28 -5.19 -6.57
N ALA A 18 -12.56 -6.25 -6.17
CA ALA A 18 -11.46 -6.17 -5.22
C ALA A 18 -10.36 -5.18 -5.65
N LYS A 19 -9.97 -5.22 -6.93
CA LYS A 19 -8.99 -4.26 -7.50
C LYS A 19 -9.49 -2.81 -7.45
N ASN A 20 -10.78 -2.59 -7.66
CA ASN A 20 -11.35 -1.25 -7.56
C ASN A 20 -11.38 -0.76 -6.10
N LEU A 21 -11.72 -1.62 -5.14
CA LEU A 21 -11.64 -1.29 -3.71
C LEU A 21 -10.20 -0.93 -3.32
N GLU A 22 -9.24 -1.78 -3.68
CA GLU A 22 -7.81 -1.55 -3.46
C GLU A 22 -7.36 -0.20 -4.03
N HIS A 23 -7.71 0.09 -5.28
CA HIS A 23 -7.37 1.35 -5.92
C HIS A 23 -7.94 2.57 -5.18
N ILE A 24 -9.19 2.50 -4.71
CA ILE A 24 -9.80 3.60 -3.95
C ILE A 24 -9.12 3.77 -2.60
N VAL A 25 -8.94 2.68 -1.85
CA VAL A 25 -8.35 2.71 -0.51
C VAL A 25 -6.94 3.29 -0.55
N ILE A 26 -6.11 2.87 -1.50
CA ILE A 26 -4.73 3.36 -1.62
C ILE A 26 -4.70 4.84 -2.00
N ASN A 27 -5.51 5.28 -2.97
CA ASN A 27 -5.57 6.71 -3.32
C ASN A 27 -6.14 7.56 -2.17
N LEU A 28 -7.12 7.03 -1.43
CA LEU A 28 -7.71 7.70 -0.29
C LEU A 28 -6.69 7.88 0.84
N ILE A 29 -5.96 6.81 1.20
CA ILE A 29 -4.91 6.87 2.21
C ILE A 29 -3.80 7.83 1.76
N PHE A 30 -3.38 7.75 0.50
CA PHE A 30 -2.36 8.67 -0.03
C PHE A 30 -2.80 10.13 0.05
N HIS A 31 -4.06 10.43 -0.33
CA HIS A 31 -4.59 11.80 -0.25
C HIS A 31 -4.71 12.26 1.21
N ALA A 32 -5.20 11.39 2.09
CA ALA A 32 -5.32 11.67 3.52
C ALA A 32 -3.97 11.95 4.16
N LEU A 33 -2.92 11.20 3.82
CA LEU A 33 -1.56 11.47 4.29
C LEU A 33 -0.99 12.76 3.68
N SER A 34 -1.31 13.04 2.41
CA SER A 34 -0.84 14.25 1.72
C SER A 34 -1.55 15.52 2.17
N SER A 35 -2.75 15.41 2.76
CA SER A 35 -3.46 16.55 3.32
C SER A 35 -2.85 17.03 4.63
N LYS A 36 -2.12 16.18 5.36
CA LYS A 36 -1.50 16.52 6.65
C LYS A 36 -0.30 17.44 6.45
N GLU A 37 0.03 18.25 7.46
CA GLU A 37 1.31 18.97 7.46
C GLU A 37 2.48 17.99 7.28
N ARG A 38 3.45 18.39 6.44
CA ARG A 38 4.57 17.52 6.07
C ARG A 38 5.42 17.17 7.29
N ASN A 39 5.18 15.99 7.82
CA ASN A 39 6.05 15.34 8.78
C ASN A 39 6.91 14.30 8.07
N LYS A 40 8.24 14.31 8.31
CA LYS A 40 9.19 13.30 7.78
C LYS A 40 8.76 11.85 8.06
N LYS A 41 7.88 11.65 9.03
CA LYS A 41 7.34 10.36 9.46
C LYS A 41 6.26 9.83 8.50
N ASP A 42 5.33 10.68 8.10
CA ASP A 42 4.27 10.36 7.15
C ASP A 42 4.81 10.22 5.73
N ASP A 43 5.90 10.92 5.41
CA ASP A 43 6.57 10.83 4.11
C ASP A 43 6.92 9.39 3.71
N ARG A 44 7.37 8.55 4.65
CA ARG A 44 7.72 7.14 4.33
C ARG A 44 6.50 6.31 3.95
N LEU A 45 5.40 6.52 4.66
CA LEU A 45 4.16 5.80 4.41
C LEU A 45 3.48 6.33 3.15
N ALA A 46 3.47 7.65 2.95
CA ALA A 46 3.00 8.28 1.73
C ALA A 46 3.77 7.79 0.51
N GLN A 47 5.11 7.77 0.56
CA GLN A 47 5.97 7.23 -0.50
C GLN A 47 5.69 5.75 -0.78
N LEU A 48 5.39 4.95 0.26
CA LEU A 48 5.00 3.55 0.08
C LEU A 48 3.71 3.46 -0.75
N PHE A 49 2.67 4.18 -0.36
CA PHE A 49 1.38 4.15 -1.06
C PHE A 49 1.49 4.75 -2.48
N GLU A 50 2.28 5.81 -2.67
CA GLU A 50 2.59 6.39 -3.98
C GLU A 50 3.28 5.40 -4.91
N SER A 51 4.33 4.75 -4.40
CA SER A 51 5.05 3.71 -5.14
C SER A 51 4.08 2.57 -5.51
N SER A 52 3.22 2.17 -4.58
CA SER A 52 2.21 1.13 -4.78
C SER A 52 1.20 1.50 -5.86
N LEU A 53 0.77 2.77 -5.93
CA LEU A 53 -0.09 3.26 -7.01
C LEU A 53 0.56 3.09 -8.37
N THR A 54 1.85 3.39 -8.47
CA THR A 54 2.61 3.23 -9.72
C THR A 54 2.70 1.76 -10.15
N PHE A 55 2.74 0.83 -9.20
CA PHE A 55 2.69 -0.61 -9.49
C PHE A 55 1.27 -1.09 -9.83
N ILE A 56 0.22 -0.50 -9.27
CA ILE A 56 -1.16 -0.91 -9.58
C ILE A 56 -1.60 -0.39 -10.95
N ASP A 57 -1.13 0.80 -11.34
CA ASP A 57 -1.46 1.44 -12.61
C ASP A 57 -0.20 2.11 -13.18
N SER A 58 0.56 1.34 -13.98
CA SER A 58 1.85 1.77 -14.56
C SER A 58 1.74 3.01 -15.45
N ASN A 59 0.53 3.43 -15.84
CA ASN A 59 0.31 4.62 -16.66
C ASN A 59 0.02 5.88 -15.81
N LYS A 60 0.05 5.78 -14.49
CA LYS A 60 -0.20 6.89 -13.57
C LYS A 60 1.06 7.18 -12.78
N GLU A 61 1.77 8.21 -13.21
CA GLU A 61 2.94 8.69 -12.49
C GLU A 61 2.60 9.43 -11.19
N LYS A 62 1.33 9.78 -10.94
CA LYS A 62 0.89 10.57 -9.77
C LYS A 62 -0.55 10.24 -9.37
N PHE A 63 -0.88 10.60 -8.12
CA PHE A 63 -2.23 10.63 -7.53
C PHE A 63 -3.36 10.78 -8.56
N ASP A 64 -4.30 9.83 -8.57
CA ASP A 64 -5.43 9.85 -9.51
C ASP A 64 -6.61 10.57 -8.87
N GLY A 65 -6.73 11.89 -9.04
CA GLY A 65 -7.89 12.66 -8.55
C GLY A 65 -9.26 12.08 -8.97
N ARG A 66 -9.30 11.30 -10.06
CA ARG A 66 -10.49 10.56 -10.53
C ARG A 66 -10.92 9.43 -9.59
N TYR A 67 -10.15 9.08 -8.57
CA TYR A 67 -10.61 8.17 -7.53
C TYR A 67 -11.86 8.73 -6.81
N ARG A 68 -12.03 10.06 -6.74
CA ARG A 68 -13.25 10.71 -6.23
C ARG A 68 -14.45 10.49 -7.14
N GLU A 69 -14.27 10.54 -8.46
CA GLU A 69 -15.32 10.18 -9.42
C GLU A 69 -15.71 8.70 -9.31
N LYS A 70 -14.76 7.84 -8.94
CA LYS A 70 -15.04 6.43 -8.65
C LYS A 70 -15.77 6.29 -7.31
N LEU A 71 -15.36 7.02 -6.26
CA LEU A 71 -16.02 7.04 -4.95
C LEU A 71 -17.51 7.38 -5.09
N ALA A 72 -17.85 8.41 -5.87
CA ALA A 72 -19.24 8.79 -6.11
C ALA A 72 -20.09 7.72 -6.83
N LYS A 73 -19.45 6.76 -7.53
CA LYS A 73 -20.11 5.64 -8.22
C LYS A 73 -20.33 4.43 -7.30
N TYR A 74 -19.78 4.43 -6.09
CA TYR A 74 -20.01 3.35 -5.11
C TYR A 74 -21.32 3.60 -4.37
N ALA A 75 -22.27 2.67 -4.56
CA ALA A 75 -23.58 2.71 -3.90
C ALA A 75 -23.66 1.86 -2.63
N SER A 76 -22.61 1.12 -2.29
CA SER A 76 -22.64 0.22 -1.12
C SER A 76 -22.39 0.99 0.16
N LYS A 77 -23.42 1.07 1.02
CA LYS A 77 -23.34 1.67 2.35
C LYS A 77 -22.15 1.16 3.17
N TRP A 78 -21.82 -0.13 3.05
CA TRP A 78 -20.74 -0.76 3.81
C TRP A 78 -19.36 -0.38 3.28
N GLU A 79 -19.22 -0.24 1.97
CA GLU A 79 -17.96 0.17 1.33
C GLU A 79 -17.71 1.65 1.61
N ASN A 80 -18.74 2.49 1.47
CA ASN A 80 -18.64 3.91 1.78
C ASN A 80 -18.31 4.14 3.25
N ARG A 81 -18.92 3.36 4.17
CA ARG A 81 -18.58 3.45 5.59
C ARG A 81 -17.14 3.05 5.87
N TYR A 82 -16.69 1.95 5.25
CA TYR A 82 -15.30 1.51 5.36
C TYR A 82 -14.31 2.57 4.83
N PHE A 83 -14.61 3.22 3.71
CA PHE A 83 -13.77 4.30 3.18
C PHE A 83 -13.70 5.49 4.14
N LEU A 84 -14.84 5.90 4.69
CA LEU A 84 -14.87 6.98 5.69
C LEU A 84 -14.03 6.62 6.93
N ASP A 85 -14.20 5.42 7.48
CA ASP A 85 -13.44 4.97 8.65
C ASP A 85 -11.93 4.93 8.35
N VAL A 86 -11.52 4.46 7.16
CA VAL A 86 -10.12 4.48 6.72
C VAL A 86 -9.58 5.90 6.63
N ALA A 87 -10.35 6.84 6.07
CA ALA A 87 -9.94 8.24 5.98
C ALA A 87 -9.73 8.83 7.38
N CYS A 88 -10.71 8.67 8.28
CA CYS A 88 -10.63 9.15 9.65
C CYS A 88 -9.42 8.59 10.41
N ILE A 89 -9.15 7.29 10.28
CA ILE A 89 -8.00 6.63 10.93
C ILE A 89 -6.67 7.14 10.36
N THR A 90 -6.61 7.40 9.06
CA THR A 90 -5.37 7.83 8.40
C THR A 90 -4.95 9.24 8.81
N VAL A 91 -5.94 10.11 9.00
CA VAL A 91 -5.72 11.49 9.44
C VAL A 91 -5.43 11.56 10.94
N TRP A 92 -5.93 10.60 11.72
CA TRP A 92 -5.72 10.55 13.17
C TRP A 92 -4.28 10.20 13.56
N GLU A 93 -3.50 11.19 14.03
CA GLU A 93 -2.13 10.96 14.53
C GLU A 93 -1.93 11.41 15.98
N ASP A 94 -2.31 12.63 16.36
CA ASP A 94 -1.87 13.25 17.62
C ASP A 94 -3.01 13.80 18.51
N LYS A 95 -4.19 13.17 18.43
CA LYS A 95 -5.39 13.51 19.24
C LYS A 95 -6.00 14.89 19.02
N VAL A 96 -5.39 15.71 18.16
CA VAL A 96 -5.91 16.99 17.70
C VAL A 96 -6.08 16.88 16.20
N LEU A 97 -7.31 17.08 15.73
CA LEU A 97 -7.62 17.13 14.30
C LEU A 97 -7.43 18.57 13.83
N GLU A 98 -6.54 18.78 12.86
CA GLU A 98 -6.30 20.11 12.32
C GLU A 98 -7.47 20.56 11.41
N LEU A 99 -7.57 21.86 11.14
CA LEU A 99 -8.69 22.41 10.35
C LEU A 99 -8.72 21.82 8.93
N HIS A 100 -7.56 21.76 8.27
CA HIS A 100 -7.45 21.23 6.90
C HIS A 100 -7.72 19.72 6.84
N GLU A 101 -7.33 18.98 7.87
CA GLU A 101 -7.60 17.57 8.07
C GLU A 101 -9.11 17.31 8.22
N SER A 102 -9.77 18.14 9.01
CA SER A 102 -11.22 18.13 9.17
C SER A 102 -11.92 18.41 7.84
N GLU A 103 -11.53 19.48 7.15
CA GLU A 103 -12.08 19.85 5.84
C GLU A 103 -11.94 18.73 4.81
N PHE A 104 -10.79 18.05 4.79
CA PHE A 104 -10.56 16.88 3.95
C PHE A 104 -11.57 15.75 4.27
N ILE A 105 -11.72 15.38 5.53
CA ILE A 105 -12.65 14.30 5.94
C ILE A 105 -14.10 14.67 5.63
N PHE A 106 -14.52 15.90 5.89
CA PHE A 106 -15.87 16.36 5.55
C PHE A 106 -16.10 16.37 4.04
N GLY A 107 -15.11 16.77 3.24
CA GLY A 107 -15.18 16.70 1.78
C GLY A 107 -15.36 15.26 1.29
N ILE A 108 -14.54 14.33 1.75
CA ILE A 108 -14.64 12.90 1.37
C ILE A 108 -15.95 12.28 1.86
N GLY A 109 -16.36 12.56 3.10
CA GLY A 109 -17.61 12.04 3.65
C GLY A 109 -18.83 12.51 2.86
N ASN A 110 -18.82 13.76 2.38
CA ASN A 110 -19.85 14.28 1.50
C ASN A 110 -19.84 13.60 0.12
N ASP A 111 -18.65 13.40 -0.48
CA ASP A 111 -18.50 12.66 -1.75
C ASP A 111 -19.01 11.21 -1.64
N LEU A 112 -18.96 10.62 -0.45
CA LEU A 112 -19.46 9.29 -0.11
C LEU A 112 -20.98 9.24 0.19
N GLY A 113 -21.65 10.39 0.20
CA GLY A 113 -23.08 10.53 0.46
C GLY A 113 -23.47 10.53 1.95
N PHE A 114 -22.54 10.85 2.86
CA PHE A 114 -22.84 10.97 4.29
C PHE A 114 -23.22 12.39 4.69
N GLU A 115 -24.16 12.51 5.61
CA GLU A 115 -24.50 13.77 6.24
C GLU A 115 -23.38 14.22 7.19
N ARG A 116 -23.24 15.54 7.38
CA ARG A 116 -22.25 16.14 8.29
C ARG A 116 -22.27 15.51 9.68
N LYS A 117 -23.45 15.22 10.22
CA LYS A 117 -23.63 14.57 11.53
C LYS A 117 -23.05 13.15 11.57
N GLN A 118 -23.19 12.39 10.49
CA GLN A 118 -22.65 11.03 10.39
C GLN A 118 -21.11 11.05 10.27
N ILE A 119 -20.57 12.05 9.57
CA ILE A 119 -19.12 12.26 9.44
C ILE A 119 -18.52 12.63 10.81
N SER A 120 -19.10 13.62 11.50
CA SER A 120 -18.69 14.02 12.86
C SER A 120 -18.70 12.83 13.82
N ARG A 121 -19.78 12.04 13.81
CA ARG A 121 -19.87 10.85 14.64
C ARG A 121 -18.79 9.81 14.33
N SER A 122 -18.43 9.65 13.06
CA SER A 122 -17.37 8.69 12.67
C SER A 122 -15.99 9.15 13.18
N LEU A 123 -15.71 10.45 13.15
CA LEU A 123 -14.52 11.03 13.76
C LEU A 123 -14.50 10.81 15.28
N GLU A 124 -15.59 11.11 15.97
CA GLU A 124 -15.74 10.88 17.42
C GLU A 124 -15.51 9.41 17.81
N GLU A 125 -16.08 8.48 17.03
CA GLU A 125 -15.93 7.04 17.25
C GLU A 125 -14.47 6.58 17.09
N VAL A 126 -13.74 7.11 16.09
CA VAL A 126 -12.31 6.84 15.89
C VAL A 126 -11.49 7.43 17.04
N THR A 127 -11.73 8.68 17.41
CA THR A 127 -11.08 9.34 18.56
C THR A 127 -11.23 8.51 19.83
N TYR A 128 -12.47 8.15 20.16
CA TYR A 128 -12.77 7.34 21.34
C TYR A 128 -12.09 5.96 21.28
N PHE A 129 -12.05 5.32 20.11
CA PHE A 129 -11.36 4.05 19.94
C PHE A 129 -9.87 4.16 20.28
N PHE A 130 -9.17 5.17 19.76
CA PHE A 130 -7.76 5.35 20.05
C PHE A 130 -7.51 5.73 21.51
N GLU A 131 -8.31 6.63 22.08
CA GLU A 131 -8.19 7.01 23.51
C GLU A 131 -8.33 5.80 24.44
N LYS A 132 -9.32 4.95 24.17
CA LYS A 132 -9.61 3.77 25.00
C LYS A 132 -8.57 2.66 24.83
N ASN A 133 -8.07 2.44 23.62
CA ASN A 133 -7.26 1.26 23.29
C ASN A 133 -5.75 1.54 23.23
N ALA A 134 -5.31 2.79 23.02
CA ALA A 134 -3.88 3.14 23.03
C ALA A 134 -3.13 2.75 24.31
N PRO A 135 -3.71 2.81 25.52
CA PRO A 135 -3.04 2.35 26.73
C PRO A 135 -2.81 0.82 26.76
N ILE A 136 -3.68 0.05 26.11
CA ILE A 136 -3.70 -1.42 26.14
C ILE A 136 -2.85 -1.99 25.00
N ILE A 137 -2.91 -1.35 23.84
CA ILE A 137 -2.32 -1.85 22.60
C ILE A 137 -1.05 -1.05 22.29
N SER A 138 0.11 -1.68 22.49
CA SER A 138 1.42 -1.02 22.38
C SER A 138 1.67 -0.31 21.03
N PHE A 139 1.10 -0.81 19.93
CA PHE A 139 1.27 -0.17 18.61
C PHE A 139 0.41 1.08 18.42
N LEU A 140 -0.67 1.23 19.19
CA LEU A 140 -1.55 2.42 19.20
C LEU A 140 -1.04 3.50 20.17
N LYS A 141 -0.10 3.15 21.06
CA LYS A 141 0.44 4.05 22.10
C LYS A 141 1.41 5.10 21.55
N SER A 142 2.03 4.86 20.41
CA SER A 142 3.07 5.74 19.88
C SER A 142 2.50 6.81 18.95
N ASN A 143 3.01 8.03 19.08
CA ASN A 143 2.79 9.17 18.19
C ASN A 143 3.42 8.97 16.78
N ASN A 144 3.60 7.73 16.32
CA ASN A 144 4.34 7.38 15.09
C ASN A 144 3.78 6.10 14.43
N LEU A 145 2.44 5.98 14.34
CA LEU A 145 1.78 4.79 13.79
C LEU A 145 2.28 4.44 12.38
N ALA A 146 2.53 5.46 11.54
CA ALA A 146 3.03 5.29 10.18
C ALA A 146 4.40 4.58 10.11
N ILE A 147 5.34 4.98 10.96
CA ILE A 147 6.67 4.35 11.05
C ILE A 147 6.55 2.92 11.54
N GLN A 148 5.80 2.69 12.63
CA GLN A 148 5.65 1.35 13.18
C GLN A 148 4.99 0.39 12.17
N PHE A 149 4.01 0.88 11.42
CA PHE A 149 3.39 0.13 10.35
C PHE A 149 4.41 -0.23 9.27
N TYR A 150 5.15 0.76 8.76
CA TYR A 150 6.20 0.53 7.75
C TYR A 150 7.25 -0.48 8.22
N ASP A 151 7.75 -0.33 9.45
CA ASP A 151 8.76 -1.22 10.03
C ASP A 151 8.21 -2.64 10.24
N SER A 152 6.95 -2.76 10.67
CA SER A 152 6.28 -4.05 10.84
C SER A 152 6.11 -4.76 9.50
N MET A 153 5.66 -4.05 8.48
CA MET A 153 5.53 -4.59 7.12
C MET A 153 6.90 -4.98 6.55
N SER A 154 7.93 -4.15 6.75
CA SER A 154 9.31 -4.44 6.36
C SER A 154 9.83 -5.72 7.02
N LYS A 155 9.55 -5.95 8.30
CA LYS A 155 9.90 -7.19 9.00
C LYS A 155 9.19 -8.41 8.40
N VAL A 156 7.90 -8.30 8.07
CA VAL A 156 7.15 -9.39 7.43
C VAL A 156 7.72 -9.71 6.07
N VAL A 157 7.94 -8.70 5.22
CA VAL A 157 8.53 -8.85 3.89
C VAL A 157 9.93 -9.45 3.96
N ASN A 158 10.77 -8.96 4.87
CA ASN A 158 12.11 -9.50 5.10
C ASN A 158 12.06 -11.01 5.43
N LYS A 159 11.20 -11.42 6.38
CA LYS A 159 11.03 -12.84 6.70
C LYS A 159 10.58 -13.67 5.49
N LEU A 160 9.68 -13.14 4.66
CA LEU A 160 9.22 -13.82 3.44
C LEU A 160 10.34 -13.98 2.42
N ILE A 161 11.18 -12.95 2.21
CA ILE A 161 12.34 -13.03 1.31
C ILE A 161 13.33 -14.07 1.83
N LEU A 162 13.75 -13.96 3.10
CA LEU A 162 14.75 -14.86 3.69
C LEU A 162 14.31 -16.32 3.70
N ARG A 163 13.03 -16.59 4.03
CA ARG A 163 12.50 -17.96 4.05
C ARG A 163 12.48 -18.61 2.66
N ASN A 164 12.38 -17.80 1.60
CA ASN A 164 12.35 -18.27 0.22
C ASN A 164 13.62 -17.93 -0.57
N SER A 165 14.70 -17.56 0.12
CA SER A 165 15.94 -17.02 -0.47
C SER A 165 16.52 -17.91 -1.57
N LYS A 166 16.68 -19.21 -1.32
CA LYS A 166 17.23 -20.17 -2.30
C LYS A 166 16.40 -20.24 -3.59
N ARG A 167 15.07 -20.23 -3.46
CA ARG A 167 14.16 -20.27 -4.63
C ARG A 167 14.22 -18.95 -5.38
N LEU A 168 14.15 -17.83 -4.64
CA LEU A 168 14.27 -16.50 -5.23
C LEU A 168 15.60 -16.33 -5.96
N GLN A 169 16.72 -16.75 -5.38
CA GLN A 169 18.04 -16.67 -6.02
C GLN A 169 18.03 -17.42 -7.36
N LYS A 170 17.59 -18.68 -7.36
CA LYS A 170 17.51 -19.49 -8.58
C LYS A 170 16.69 -18.80 -9.68
N GLU A 171 15.47 -18.35 -9.34
CA GLU A 171 14.57 -17.71 -10.30
C GLU A 171 15.10 -16.33 -10.78
N LEU A 172 15.84 -15.61 -9.93
CA LEU A 172 16.46 -14.33 -10.28
C LEU A 172 17.66 -14.51 -11.21
N THR A 173 18.49 -15.53 -10.99
CA THR A 173 19.65 -15.85 -11.85
C THR A 173 19.20 -16.15 -13.29
N ASP A 174 18.02 -16.73 -13.46
CA ASP A 174 17.43 -17.01 -14.78
C ASP A 174 16.98 -15.73 -15.52
N SER A 175 16.93 -14.57 -14.84
CA SER A 175 16.50 -13.29 -15.41
C SER A 175 17.50 -12.14 -15.20
N LYS A 176 18.48 -12.05 -16.09
CA LYS A 176 19.50 -10.97 -16.09
C LYS A 176 18.89 -9.56 -16.17
N GLU A 177 17.81 -9.38 -16.93
CA GLU A 177 17.11 -8.10 -17.04
C GLU A 177 16.48 -7.70 -15.69
N LEU A 178 15.79 -8.64 -15.02
CA LEU A 178 15.17 -8.37 -13.72
C LEU A 178 16.21 -7.97 -12.68
N VAL A 179 17.33 -8.71 -12.61
CA VAL A 179 18.45 -8.41 -11.70
C VAL A 179 19.00 -7.00 -11.95
N SER A 180 19.18 -6.61 -13.20
CA SER A 180 19.63 -5.26 -13.57
C SER A 180 18.65 -4.18 -13.11
N LEU A 181 17.35 -4.36 -13.37
CA LEU A 181 16.31 -3.41 -12.97
C LEU A 181 16.14 -3.31 -11.46
N LEU A 182 16.21 -4.44 -10.74
CA LEU A 182 16.17 -4.46 -9.28
C LEU A 182 17.38 -3.72 -8.70
N SER A 183 18.59 -3.94 -9.23
CA SER A 183 19.78 -3.19 -8.84
C SER A 183 19.62 -1.69 -9.10
N LYS A 184 19.14 -1.30 -10.29
CA LYS A 184 18.87 0.10 -10.65
C LYS A 184 17.91 0.75 -9.65
N SER A 185 16.85 0.04 -9.25
CA SER A 185 15.83 0.53 -8.30
C SER A 185 16.35 0.85 -6.89
N THR A 186 17.54 0.35 -6.54
CA THR A 186 18.15 0.68 -5.24
C THR A 186 18.81 2.07 -5.21
N VAL A 187 19.15 2.60 -6.38
CA VAL A 187 19.92 3.86 -6.52
C VAL A 187 19.12 4.93 -7.26
N LYS A 188 18.26 4.55 -8.20
CA LYS A 188 17.48 5.47 -9.03
C LYS A 188 16.07 4.93 -9.26
N ASP A 189 15.11 5.84 -9.38
CA ASP A 189 13.76 5.48 -9.78
C ASP A 189 13.72 4.86 -11.18
N LEU A 190 12.91 3.81 -11.31
CA LEU A 190 12.61 3.15 -12.57
C LEU A 190 11.58 3.95 -13.37
N THR A 191 11.68 3.92 -14.70
CA THR A 191 10.64 4.50 -15.57
C THR A 191 9.33 3.70 -15.45
N PRO A 192 8.18 4.26 -15.86
CA PRO A 192 6.91 3.54 -15.83
C PRO A 192 6.95 2.18 -16.56
N GLU A 193 7.64 2.11 -17.70
CA GLU A 193 7.82 0.89 -18.47
C GLU A 193 8.69 -0.13 -17.72
N GLU A 194 9.78 0.33 -17.11
CA GLU A 194 10.67 -0.50 -16.29
C GLU A 194 9.96 -1.05 -15.05
N LYS A 195 9.17 -0.22 -14.36
CA LYS A 195 8.36 -0.66 -13.21
C LYS A 195 7.39 -1.76 -13.61
N LYS A 196 6.72 -1.62 -14.76
CA LYS A 196 5.81 -2.62 -15.30
C LYS A 196 6.53 -3.93 -15.64
N LYS A 197 7.74 -3.86 -16.21
CA LYS A 197 8.58 -5.04 -16.46
C LYS A 197 8.96 -5.75 -15.17
N VAL A 198 9.49 -5.03 -14.19
CA VAL A 198 9.84 -5.58 -12.87
C VAL A 198 8.63 -6.23 -12.22
N GLN A 199 7.49 -5.57 -12.24
CA GLN A 199 6.26 -6.11 -11.65
C GLN A 199 5.84 -7.42 -12.32
N ASN A 200 5.79 -7.47 -13.65
CA ASN A 200 5.38 -8.68 -14.38
C ASN A 200 6.33 -9.85 -14.09
N GLN A 201 7.64 -9.61 -14.14
CA GLN A 201 8.64 -10.64 -13.88
C GLN A 201 8.59 -11.11 -12.42
N LEU A 202 8.40 -10.21 -11.44
CA LEU A 202 8.22 -10.60 -10.04
C LEU A 202 6.93 -11.40 -9.80
N ILE A 203 5.83 -11.04 -10.47
CA ILE A 203 4.58 -11.81 -10.39
C ILE A 203 4.80 -13.24 -10.88
N ASP A 204 5.58 -13.43 -11.95
CA ASP A 204 5.89 -14.78 -12.46
C ASP A 204 6.71 -15.59 -11.46
N ILE A 205 7.69 -14.98 -10.79
CA ILE A 205 8.44 -15.60 -9.67
C ILE A 205 7.50 -15.91 -8.49
N PHE A 206 6.52 -15.05 -8.19
CA PHE A 206 5.58 -15.31 -7.08
C PHE A 206 4.62 -16.45 -7.37
N LYS A 207 4.31 -16.74 -8.64
CA LYS A 207 3.52 -17.93 -9.02
C LYS A 207 4.27 -19.22 -8.71
N SER A 208 5.59 -19.24 -8.84
CA SER A 208 6.41 -20.44 -8.55
C SER A 208 6.67 -20.65 -7.05
N ILE A 209 6.45 -19.62 -6.22
CA ILE A 209 6.68 -19.67 -4.77
C ILE A 209 5.36 -19.42 -4.00
N PRO A 210 4.65 -20.48 -3.55
CA PRO A 210 3.32 -20.36 -2.95
C PRO A 210 3.23 -19.36 -1.79
N SER A 211 4.27 -19.26 -0.98
CA SER A 211 4.25 -18.33 0.15
C SER A 211 4.37 -16.84 -0.22
N LEU A 212 4.78 -16.55 -1.46
CA LEU A 212 4.80 -15.21 -2.05
C LEU A 212 3.54 -14.93 -2.89
N ALA A 213 2.66 -15.92 -3.08
CA ALA A 213 1.41 -15.71 -3.80
C ALA A 213 0.50 -14.65 -3.15
N ILE A 214 0.71 -14.34 -1.86
CA ILE A 214 0.03 -13.25 -1.17
C ILE A 214 0.23 -11.88 -1.85
N PHE A 215 1.38 -11.66 -2.50
CA PHE A 215 1.65 -10.43 -3.25
C PHE A 215 0.84 -10.31 -4.55
N MET A 216 0.27 -11.42 -5.04
CA MET A 216 -0.60 -11.43 -6.21
C MET A 216 -2.08 -11.18 -5.86
N LEU A 217 -2.44 -11.25 -4.58
CA LEU A 217 -3.79 -10.94 -4.13
C LEU A 217 -4.03 -9.42 -4.19
N PRO A 218 -5.28 -8.97 -4.41
CA PRO A 218 -5.62 -7.55 -4.23
C PRO A 218 -5.20 -7.08 -2.83
N GLY A 219 -4.39 -6.02 -2.77
CA GLY A 219 -3.73 -5.50 -1.56
C GLY A 219 -2.26 -5.89 -1.44
N GLY A 220 -1.81 -6.93 -2.14
CA GLY A 220 -0.42 -7.39 -2.15
C GLY A 220 0.54 -6.41 -2.84
N ALA A 221 0.02 -5.58 -3.76
CA ALA A 221 0.79 -4.56 -4.46
C ALA A 221 1.38 -3.50 -3.51
N VAL A 222 0.73 -3.26 -2.36
CA VAL A 222 1.19 -2.32 -1.34
C VAL A 222 2.57 -2.68 -0.79
N LEU A 223 2.89 -3.97 -0.78
CA LEU A 223 4.15 -4.47 -0.22
C LEU A 223 5.25 -4.65 -1.27
N LEU A 224 4.92 -4.53 -2.57
CA LEU A 224 5.90 -4.68 -3.67
C LEU A 224 7.06 -3.67 -3.59
N PRO A 225 6.85 -2.38 -3.27
CA PRO A 225 7.96 -1.43 -3.17
C PRO A 225 8.98 -1.83 -2.09
N ILE A 226 8.50 -2.33 -0.95
CA ILE A 226 9.35 -2.84 0.14
C ILE A 226 10.10 -4.08 -0.34
N PHE A 227 9.40 -4.99 -1.01
CA PHE A 227 9.99 -6.22 -1.54
C PHE A 227 11.15 -5.90 -2.50
N ILE A 228 10.90 -5.09 -3.53
CA ILE A 228 11.90 -4.65 -4.53
C ILE A 228 13.12 -4.02 -3.87
N LYS A 229 12.92 -3.16 -2.86
CA LYS A 229 14.00 -2.48 -2.15
C LYS A 229 14.85 -3.41 -1.28
N LEU A 230 14.28 -4.50 -0.78
CA LEU A 230 14.95 -5.42 0.14
C LEU A 230 15.64 -6.60 -0.56
N ILE A 231 15.16 -7.07 -1.72
CA ILE A 231 15.79 -8.20 -2.42
C ILE A 231 17.31 -7.98 -2.63
N PRO A 232 17.78 -6.86 -3.20
CA PRO A 232 19.20 -6.70 -3.51
C PRO A 232 20.10 -6.70 -2.28
N LYS A 233 19.56 -6.25 -1.13
CA LYS A 233 20.27 -6.22 0.14
C LYS A 233 20.34 -7.59 0.81
N LEU A 234 19.32 -8.41 0.65
CA LEU A 234 19.18 -9.69 1.36
C LEU A 234 19.67 -10.88 0.55
N LEU A 235 19.75 -10.77 -0.77
CA LEU A 235 20.23 -11.81 -1.68
C LEU A 235 21.42 -11.35 -2.53
N PRO A 236 22.49 -10.76 -1.95
CA PRO A 236 23.58 -10.13 -2.71
C PRO A 236 24.24 -11.06 -3.73
N SER A 237 24.36 -12.35 -3.43
CA SER A 237 24.95 -13.34 -4.34
C SER A 237 24.22 -13.45 -5.69
N ALA A 238 22.89 -13.30 -5.73
CA ALA A 238 22.13 -13.32 -6.99
C ALA A 238 22.43 -12.10 -7.89
N PHE A 239 23.08 -11.07 -7.33
CA PHE A 239 23.48 -9.85 -8.02
C PHE A 239 24.99 -9.82 -8.31
N ASP A 240 25.81 -10.55 -7.54
CA ASP A 240 27.26 -10.61 -7.72
C ASP A 240 27.70 -11.60 -8.82
N ASP A 241 26.97 -12.69 -9.11
CA ASP A 241 27.33 -13.65 -10.19
C ASP A 241 27.39 -13.04 -11.61
N ASN A 242 26.84 -11.83 -11.80
CA ASN A 242 26.84 -11.11 -13.08
C ASN A 242 27.91 -9.99 -13.16
N ARG A 243 28.74 -9.79 -12.12
CA ARG A 243 29.94 -8.93 -12.25
C ARG A 243 30.98 -9.68 -13.05
N VAL A 244 31.26 -9.20 -14.26
CA VAL A 244 32.44 -9.64 -15.02
C VAL A 244 33.63 -9.47 -14.09
N GLU A 245 34.28 -10.57 -13.73
CA GLU A 245 35.55 -10.54 -13.02
C GLU A 245 36.51 -9.71 -13.87
N ASN A 246 36.81 -8.49 -13.43
CA ASN A 246 38.01 -7.82 -13.90
C ASN A 246 39.18 -8.55 -13.25
N THR A 247 39.60 -9.66 -13.86
CA THR A 247 40.91 -10.26 -13.64
C THR A 247 41.96 -9.50 -14.44
N PRO A 248 43.19 -9.42 -13.93
CA PRO A 248 43.72 -8.45 -12.98
C PRO A 248 44.26 -7.16 -13.65
#